data_AF-T0ZIC9-F1
#
_entry.id   AF-T0ZIC9-F1
#
_cell.length_a   1.000
_cell.length_b   1.000
_cell.length_c   1.000
_cell.angle_alpha   90.00
_cell.angle_beta   90.00
_cell.angle_gamma   90.00
#
_symmetry.space_group_name_H-M   'P 1'
#
loop_
_entity.id
_entity.type
_entity.pdbx_description
1 polymer ?
#
loop_
_entity_poly.entity_id
_entity_poly.type
_entity_poly.pdbx_seq_one_letter_code
_entity_poly.pdbx_strand_id
1 'polypeptide(L)' 'MRHRNTGRQLSRTSSHRESLLRNLAISLIEHERIRTTVAKAKELRRVVEPVITLARRGDTGGAPPSGI' A
#
# COMPACT_ATOMS: atom_id res chain seq x y z
N MET A 1 6.91 16.27 19.47
CA MET A 1 6.83 15.39 18.29
C MET A 1 5.67 14.42 18.43
N ARG A 2 4.89 14.15 17.38
CA ARG A 2 3.85 13.10 17.41
C ARG A 2 4.50 11.73 17.16
N HIS A 3 4.75 10.98 18.24
CA HIS A 3 5.23 9.60 18.12
C HIS A 3 4.27 8.75 17.28
N ARG A 4 4.81 7.85 16.45
CA ARG A 4 4.08 6.87 15.61
C ARG A 4 3.27 7.42 14.42
N ASN A 5 3.37 8.70 14.05
CA ASN A 5 2.76 9.17 12.81
C ASN A 5 3.60 8.73 11.60
N THR A 6 3.38 7.50 11.12
CA THR A 6 4.09 6.94 9.97
C THR A 6 3.31 7.16 8.67
N GLY A 7 4.01 7.56 7.62
CA GLY A 7 3.44 7.78 6.29
C GLY A 7 2.99 9.21 6.02
N ARG A 8 2.77 9.52 4.75
CA ARG A 8 2.37 10.87 4.29
C ARG A 8 0.85 11.01 4.27
N GLN A 9 0.33 12.18 4.63
CA GLN A 9 -1.11 12.47 4.54
C GLN A 9 -1.57 12.81 3.12
N LEU A 10 -0.65 13.23 2.23
CA LEU A 10 -0.96 13.58 0.83
C LEU A 10 -2.09 14.63 0.72
N SER A 11 -2.19 15.51 1.71
CA SER A 11 -3.23 16.55 1.85
C SER A 11 -4.66 16.00 1.75
N ARG A 12 -4.91 14.83 2.33
CA ARG A 12 -6.19 14.10 2.24
C ARG A 12 -6.61 13.53 3.59
N THR A 13 -7.91 13.33 3.76
CA THR A 13 -8.47 12.54 4.87
C THR A 13 -8.05 11.07 4.74
N SER A 14 -8.10 10.33 5.86
CA SER A 14 -7.69 8.92 5.90
C SER A 14 -8.44 8.06 4.89
N SER A 15 -9.77 8.22 4.76
CA SER A 15 -10.60 7.47 3.82
C SER A 15 -10.22 7.74 2.37
N HIS A 16 -10.07 9.01 1.99
CA HIS A 16 -9.72 9.37 0.63
C HIS A 16 -8.29 8.90 0.29
N ARG A 17 -7.36 8.95 1.25
CA ARG A 17 -6.01 8.43 1.05
C ARG A 17 -6.01 6.92 0.82
N GLU A 18 -6.83 6.18 1.56
CA GLU A 18 -6.97 4.73 1.39
C GLU A 18 -7.50 4.39 -0.02
N SER A 19 -8.58 5.04 -0.46
CA SER A 19 -9.11 4.87 -1.81
C SER A 19 -8.11 5.24 -2.89
N LEU A 20 -7.37 6.34 -2.72
CA LEU A 20 -6.32 6.75 -3.66
C LEU A 20 -5.23 5.69 -3.80
N LEU A 21 -4.72 5.16 -2.68
CA LEU A 21 -3.66 4.16 -2.70
C LEU A 21 -4.15 2.83 -3.29
N ARG A 22 -5.39 2.42 -3.01
CA ARG A 22 -6.02 1.25 -3.65
C ARG A 22 -6.09 1.41 -5.16
N ASN A 23 -6.61 2.53 -5.65
CA ASN A 23 -6.75 2.77 -7.08
C ASN A 23 -5.38 2.81 -7.77
N LEU A 24 -4.37 3.46 -7.16
CA LEU A 24 -3.01 3.46 -7.70
C LEU A 24 -2.37 2.08 -7.72
N ALA A 25 -2.66 1.22 -6.73
CA ALA A 25 -2.16 -0.15 -6.70
C ALA A 25 -2.79 -0.99 -7.82
N ILE A 26 -4.12 -0.88 -8.01
CA ILE A 26 -4.85 -1.55 -9.09
C ILE A 26 -4.29 -1.12 -10.45
N SER A 27 -4.20 0.19 -10.72
CA SER A 27 -3.68 0.69 -12.00
C SER A 27 -2.22 0.31 -12.23
N LEU A 28 -1.40 0.17 -11.18
CA LEU A 28 -0.02 -0.30 -11.32
C LEU A 28 0.03 -1.78 -11.74
N ILE A 29 -0.86 -2.61 -11.19
CA ILE A 29 -0.92 -4.04 -11.53
C ILE A 29 -1.49 -4.21 -12.95
N GLU A 30 -2.53 -3.47 -13.31
CA GLU A 30 -3.19 -3.56 -14.63
C GLU A 30 -2.31 -3.07 -15.79
N HIS A 31 -1.56 -1.98 -15.58
CA HIS A 31 -0.80 -1.33 -16.63
C HIS A 31 0.72 -1.53 -16.52
N GLU A 32 1.18 -2.26 -15.52
CA GLU A 32 2.59 -2.56 -15.18
C GLU A 32 3.49 -1.33 -14.88
N ARG A 33 3.07 -0.13 -15.30
CA ARG A 33 3.77 1.13 -15.11
C ARG A 33 2.78 2.29 -15.08
N ILE A 34 2.91 3.15 -14.08
CA ILE A 34 2.12 4.38 -13.95
C ILE A 34 3.02 5.60 -13.73
N ARG A 35 2.56 6.78 -14.16
CA ARG A 35 3.20 8.06 -13.86
C ARG A 35 2.48 8.71 -12.68
N THR A 36 3.21 9.04 -11.62
CA THR A 36 2.66 9.70 -10.42
C THR A 36 3.72 10.56 -9.75
N THR A 37 3.33 11.31 -8.72
CA THR A 37 4.26 12.14 -7.94
C THR A 37 5.16 11.29 -7.04
N VAL A 38 6.39 11.75 -6.78
CA VAL A 38 7.36 11.04 -5.92
C VAL A 38 6.79 10.70 -4.54
N ALA A 39 6.03 11.62 -3.92
CA ALA A 39 5.42 11.39 -2.62
C ALA A 39 4.39 10.24 -2.65
N LYS A 40 3.50 10.22 -3.66
CA LYS A 40 2.53 9.14 -3.86
C LYS A 40 3.21 7.80 -4.14
N ALA A 41 4.24 7.78 -4.98
CA ALA A 41 4.98 6.55 -5.30
C ALA A 41 5.66 5.94 -4.06
N LYS A 42 6.28 6.78 -3.22
CA LYS A 42 6.92 6.32 -1.98
C LYS A 42 5.91 5.72 -0.98
N GLU A 43 4.70 6.28 -0.89
CA GLU A 43 3.64 5.68 -0.07
C GLU A 43 3.05 4.42 -0.70
N LEU A 44 2.83 4.41 -2.01
CA LEU A 44 2.29 3.27 -2.76
C LEU A 44 3.11 1.99 -2.55
N ARG A 45 4.45 2.12 -2.48
CA ARG A 45 5.35 0.99 -2.20
C ARG A 45 4.99 0.24 -0.91
N ARG A 46 4.55 0.95 0.14
CA ARG A 46 4.16 0.33 1.42
C ARG A 46 2.91 -0.55 1.28
N VAL A 47 2.08 -0.30 0.26
CA VAL A 47 0.84 -1.05 -0.01
C VAL A 47 1.10 -2.18 -1.00
N VAL A 48 1.86 -1.93 -2.07
CA VAL A 48 2.05 -2.89 -3.16
C VAL A 48 3.05 -4.00 -2.83
N GLU A 49 4.14 -3.69 -2.11
CA GLU A 49 5.20 -4.66 -1.80
C GLU A 49 4.69 -5.87 -0.99
N PRO A 50 3.87 -5.69 0.08
CA PRO A 50 3.29 -6.82 0.80
C PRO A 50 2.30 -7.61 -0.07
N VAL A 51 1.52 -6.94 -0.93
CA VAL A 51 0.57 -7.59 -1.84
C VAL A 51 1.30 -8.53 -2.81
N ILE A 52 2.37 -8.06 -3.45
CA ILE A 52 3.21 -8.90 -4.33
C ILE A 52 3.85 -10.05 -3.55
N THR A 53 4.30 -9.79 -2.32
CA THR A 53 4.92 -10.81 -1.47
C THR A 53 3.94 -11.93 -1.14
N LEU A 54 2.71 -11.58 -0.77
CA LEU A 54 1.63 -12.55 -0.50
C LEU A 54 1.24 -13.32 -1.77
N ALA A 55 1.07 -12.61 -2.89
CA ALA A 55 0.73 -13.23 -4.17
C ALA A 55 1.79 -14.26 -4.62
N ARG A 56 3.07 -13.97 -4.39
CA ARG A 56 4.18 -14.90 -4.71
C ARG A 56 4.23 -16.12 -3.79
N ARG A 57 3.87 -15.97 -2.51
CA ARG A 57 3.89 -17.08 -1.54
C ARG A 57 2.77 -18.09 -1.79
N GLY A 58 1.67 -17.68 -2.43
CA GLY A 58 0.53 -18.57 -2.68
C GLY A 58 -0.23 -18.96 -1.40
N ASP A 59 0.04 -18.30 -0.26
CA ASP A 59 -0.68 -18.51 0.99
C ASP A 59 -2.10 -17.91 0.88
N THR A 60 -3.03 -18.70 0.34
CA THR A 60 -4.47 -18.51 0.49
C THR A 60 -4.88 -18.97 1.89
N GLY A 61 -4.65 -18.16 2.92
CA GLY A 61 -5.12 -18.54 4.26
C GLY A 61 -4.82 -17.52 5.35
N GLY A 62 -5.87 -16.86 5.83
CA GLY A 62 -5.82 -15.99 6.99
C GLY A 62 -5.60 -16.76 8.29
N ALA A 63 -4.36 -17.18 8.54
CA ALA A 63 -3.93 -17.57 9.88
C ALA A 63 -3.12 -16.41 10.47
N PRO A 64 -3.57 -15.77 11.57
CA PRO A 64 -2.69 -14.86 12.30
C PRO A 64 -1.47 -15.66 12.76
N PRO A 65 -0.26 -15.08 12.74
CA PRO A 65 0.92 -15.75 13.26
C PRO A 65 0.70 -16.01 14.76
N SER A 66 0.41 -17.26 15.12
CA SER A 66 0.52 -17.75 16.49
C SER A 66 2.00 -17.75 16.83
N GLY A 67 2.45 -16.64 17.38
CA GLY A 67 3.84 -16.39 17.75
C GLY A 67 3.91 -15.39 18.90
N ILE A 68 3.34 -15.79 20.04
CA ILE A 68 3.91 -15.55 21.37
C ILE A 68 4.09 -16.92 21.99
#